data_AF-A0A2P6FRN3-F1
#
_entry.id   AF-A0A2P6FRN3-F1
#
_cell.length_a   1.000
_cell.length_b   1.000
_cell.length_c   1.000
_cell.angle_alpha   90.00
_cell.angle_beta   90.00
_cell.angle_gamma   90.00
#
_symmetry.space_group_name_H-M   'P 1'
#
loop_
_entity.id
_entity.type
_entity.pdbx_description
1 polymer ?
#
loop_
_entity_poly.entity_id
_entity_poly.type
_entity_poly.pdbx_seq_one_letter_code
_entity_poly.pdbx_strand_id
1 'polypeptide(L)'
;MGFRRHFREYAPHFQLLNTIINLKTRKLTYDKAIYLLHRNDDFRGLYFAGGGMDAAAEALREVRSPGEVSVIVPELTEISRCALSERYLIMPISTTIETLCPDVVALIVQ
;
A
#
# COMPACT_ATOMS: atom_id res chain seq x y z
N MET A 1 -8.83 -6.96 11.64
CA MET A 1 -7.44 -7.49 11.52
C MET A 1 -7.39 -8.64 10.50
N GLY A 2 -7.43 -8.34 9.20
CA GLY A 2 -7.40 -9.38 8.14
C GLY A 2 -5.99 -9.74 7.67
N PHE A 3 -5.20 -8.73 7.28
CA PHE A 3 -3.88 -8.92 6.67
C PHE A 3 -2.90 -9.77 7.51
N ARG A 4 -2.64 -9.36 8.77
CA ARG A 4 -1.72 -10.11 9.66
C ARG A 4 -2.23 -11.52 9.97
N ARG A 5 -3.56 -11.70 10.02
CA ARG A 5 -4.18 -13.01 10.26
C ARG A 5 -3.94 -13.94 9.06
N HIS A 6 -4.15 -13.44 7.84
CA HIS A 6 -3.93 -14.21 6.62
C HIS A 6 -2.51 -14.77 6.52
N PHE A 7 -1.47 -13.96 6.77
CA PHE A 7 -0.09 -14.45 6.76
C PHE A 7 0.17 -15.52 7.80
N ARG A 8 -0.35 -15.35 9.02
CA ARG A 8 -0.19 -16.35 10.08
C ARG A 8 -0.88 -17.68 9.77
N GLU A 9 -2.00 -17.65 9.06
CA GLU A 9 -2.77 -18.88 8.74
C GLU A 9 -2.30 -19.55 7.44
N TYR A 10 -1.99 -18.78 6.40
CA TYR A 10 -1.81 -19.32 5.04
C TYR A 10 -0.41 -19.11 4.47
N ALA A 11 0.39 -18.21 5.04
CA ALA A 11 1.74 -17.92 4.54
C ALA A 11 2.75 -17.70 5.70
N PRO A 12 2.86 -18.64 6.66
CA PRO A 12 3.64 -18.46 7.89
C PRO A 12 5.16 -18.40 7.66
N HIS A 13 5.62 -18.73 6.45
CA HIS A 13 7.02 -18.63 6.04
C HIS A 13 7.47 -17.19 5.78
N PHE A 14 6.55 -16.23 5.62
CA PHE A 14 6.91 -14.83 5.56
C PHE A 14 7.12 -14.25 6.95
N GLN A 15 8.21 -13.52 7.14
CA GLN A 15 8.39 -12.68 8.31
C GLN A 15 7.59 -11.39 8.15
N LEU A 16 6.53 -11.24 8.95
CA LEU A 16 5.73 -10.03 8.94
C LEU A 16 6.30 -8.98 9.89
N LEU A 17 6.86 -7.91 9.33
CA LEU A 17 7.36 -6.77 10.10
C LEU A 17 6.24 -6.05 10.86
N ASN A 18 6.63 -5.27 11.88
CA ASN A 18 5.70 -4.44 12.63
C ASN A 18 5.12 -3.32 11.74
N THR A 19 3.87 -2.98 11.99
CA THR A 19 3.21 -1.88 11.28
C THR A 19 3.90 -0.57 11.62
N ILE A 20 4.28 0.19 10.59
CA ILE A 20 4.91 1.50 10.77
C ILE A 20 3.89 2.59 10.43
N ILE A 21 3.70 3.53 11.35
CA ILE A 21 2.80 4.67 11.17
C ILE A 21 3.51 5.74 10.36
N ASN A 22 3.03 6.09 9.16
CA ASN A 22 3.65 7.13 8.30
C ASN A 22 3.03 8.54 8.47
N LEU A 23 1.99 8.69 9.31
CA LEU A 23 1.22 9.93 9.53
C LEU A 23 0.68 10.58 8.24
N LYS A 24 0.62 9.83 7.12
CA LYS A 24 0.27 10.33 5.78
C LYS A 24 1.09 11.55 5.32
N THR A 25 2.28 11.78 5.89
CA THR A 25 3.15 12.87 5.43
C THR A 25 4.12 12.33 4.38
N ARG A 26 4.41 13.15 3.35
CA ARG A 26 5.30 12.77 2.26
C ARG A 26 6.68 12.36 2.78
N LYS A 27 7.33 13.25 3.53
CA LYS A 27 8.67 13.02 4.08
C LYS A 27 8.76 11.76 4.95
N LEU A 28 7.85 11.62 5.92
CA LEU A 28 7.91 10.49 6.84
C LEU A 28 7.63 9.16 6.13
N THR A 29 6.75 9.17 5.12
CA THR A 29 6.47 7.97 4.31
C THR A 29 7.68 7.58 3.48
N TYR A 30 8.31 8.54 2.81
CA TYR A 30 9.53 8.34 2.03
C TYR A 30 10.65 7.75 2.90
N ASP A 31 11.01 8.45 3.98
CA ASP A 31 12.12 8.08 4.87
C ASP A 31 11.92 6.66 5.44
N LYS A 32 10.67 6.29 5.78
CA LYS A 32 10.33 4.96 6.28
C LYS A 32 10.36 3.87 5.21
N ALA A 33 9.91 4.17 3.99
CA ALA A 33 9.98 3.24 2.87
C ALA A 33 11.44 2.94 2.53
N ILE A 34 12.28 3.97 2.37
CA ILE A 34 13.72 3.84 2.14
C ILE A 34 14.38 3.02 3.26
N TYR A 35 14.09 3.33 4.52
CA TYR A 35 14.62 2.58 5.66
C TYR A 35 14.25 1.09 5.62
N LEU A 36 12.99 0.77 5.31
CA LEU A 36 12.53 -0.61 5.22
C LEU A 36 13.18 -1.36 4.06
N LEU A 37 13.26 -0.72 2.89
CA LEU A 37 13.81 -1.33 1.69
C LEU A 37 15.32 -1.56 1.86
N HIS A 38 16.10 -0.59 2.35
CA HIS A 38 17.53 -0.80 2.52
C HIS A 38 17.91 -1.80 3.61
N ARG A 39 17.11 -1.92 4.67
CA ARG A 39 17.46 -2.78 5.81
C ARG A 39 17.12 -4.25 5.58
N ASN A 40 16.34 -4.55 4.55
CA ASN A 40 15.85 -5.90 4.26
C ASN A 40 16.03 -6.19 2.76
N ASP A 41 17.14 -6.85 2.41
CA ASP A 41 17.45 -7.17 1.01
C ASP A 41 16.43 -8.16 0.40
N ASP A 42 15.85 -9.03 1.23
CA ASP A 42 14.82 -10.00 0.85
C ASP A 42 13.39 -9.44 0.95
N PHE A 43 13.21 -8.12 1.12
CA PHE A 43 11.91 -7.49 1.27
C PHE A 43 11.01 -7.76 0.06
N ARG A 44 9.93 -8.53 0.25
CA ARG A 44 9.05 -8.98 -0.86
C ARG A 44 7.78 -8.19 -1.04
N GLY A 45 7.31 -7.44 -0.03
CA GLY A 45 6.03 -6.76 -0.19
C GLY A 45 5.70 -5.71 0.87
N LEU A 46 4.84 -4.78 0.47
CA LEU A 46 4.40 -3.64 1.25
C LEU A 46 2.89 -3.45 1.10
N TYR A 47 2.19 -3.38 2.23
CA TYR A 47 0.75 -3.08 2.25
C TYR A 47 0.51 -1.72 2.90
N PHE A 48 -0.08 -0.80 2.14
CA PHE A 48 -0.58 0.47 2.64
C PHE A 48 -2.02 0.30 3.13
N ALA A 49 -2.20 0.39 4.45
CA ALA A 49 -3.53 0.45 5.06
C ALA A 49 -4.16 1.86 5.00
N GLY A 50 -3.51 2.81 4.36
CA GLY A 50 -3.94 4.21 4.24
C GLY A 50 -3.08 4.98 3.22
N GLY A 51 -3.20 6.30 3.19
CA GLY A 51 -2.49 7.15 2.23
C GLY A 51 -0.97 7.24 2.42
N GLY A 52 -0.30 7.94 1.50
CA GLY A 52 1.16 8.12 1.45
C GLY A 52 1.85 7.35 0.33
N MET A 53 1.09 6.69 -0.55
CA MET A 53 1.63 5.91 -1.66
C MET A 53 2.63 6.70 -2.51
N ASP A 54 2.36 7.97 -2.81
CA ASP A 54 3.16 8.75 -3.77
C ASP A 54 4.63 8.80 -3.38
N ALA A 55 4.89 9.07 -2.09
CA ALA A 55 6.22 9.11 -1.53
C ALA A 55 6.88 7.73 -1.47
N ALA A 56 6.09 6.68 -1.28
CA ALA A 56 6.60 5.32 -1.28
C ALA A 56 6.92 4.79 -2.68
N ALA A 57 6.13 5.16 -3.69
CA ALA A 57 6.40 4.85 -5.09
C ALA A 57 7.69 5.53 -5.56
N GLU A 58 7.94 6.77 -5.12
CA GLU A 58 9.23 7.45 -5.32
C GLU A 58 10.38 6.66 -4.68
N ALA A 59 10.27 6.32 -3.38
CA ALA A 59 11.28 5.52 -2.69
C ALA A 59 11.54 4.16 -3.35
N LEU A 60 10.48 3.47 -3.81
CA LEU A 60 10.60 2.18 -4.50
C LEU A 60 11.35 2.31 -5.82
N ARG A 61 11.05 3.33 -6.63
CA ARG A 61 11.74 3.59 -7.90
C ARG A 61 13.23 3.87 -7.70
N GLU A 62 13.61 4.45 -6.57
CA GLU A 62 15.00 4.78 -6.28
C GLU A 62 15.84 3.55 -5.92
N VAL A 63 15.28 2.59 -5.19
CA VAL A 63 16.08 1.53 -4.54
C VAL A 63 15.70 0.11 -4.96
N ARG A 64 14.67 -0.06 -5.79
CA ARG A 64 14.20 -1.36 -6.29
C ARG A 64 13.86 -1.30 -7.76
N SER A 65 14.05 -2.43 -8.44
CA SER A 65 13.61 -2.62 -9.81
C SER A 65 12.10 -2.92 -9.86
N PRO A 66 11.42 -2.60 -10.98
CA PRO A 66 10.02 -2.97 -11.18
C PRO A 66 9.77 -4.46 -10.93
N GLY A 67 8.75 -4.78 -10.13
CA GLY A 67 8.36 -6.16 -9.82
C GLY A 67 9.15 -6.86 -8.71
N GLU A 68 10.21 -6.26 -8.15
CA GLU A 68 10.95 -6.86 -7.03
C GLU A 68 10.13 -6.88 -5.72
N VAL A 69 9.30 -5.86 -5.52
CA VAL A 69 8.48 -5.69 -4.33
C VAL A 69 7.01 -5.63 -4.73
N SER A 70 6.19 -6.50 -4.14
CA SER A 70 4.74 -6.50 -4.32
C SER A 70 4.07 -5.46 -3.44
N VAL A 71 3.47 -4.44 -4.04
CA VAL A 71 2.83 -3.34 -3.30
C VAL A 71 1.32 -3.36 -3.47
N ILE A 72 0.61 -3.24 -2.35
CA ILE A 72 -0.86 -3.14 -2.28
C ILE A 72 -1.24 -1.81 -1.64
N VAL A 73 -2.19 -1.09 -2.24
CA VAL A 73 -2.63 0.26 -1.80
C VAL A 73 -4.15 0.36 -1.66
N PRO A 74 -4.69 1.32 -0.91
CA PRO A 74 -6.12 1.38 -0.64
C PRO A 74 -6.93 2.09 -1.72
N GLU A 75 -6.32 2.81 -2.67
CA GLU A 75 -7.06 3.68 -3.59
C GLU A 75 -6.40 3.67 -4.98
N LEU A 76 -7.24 3.68 -6.03
CA LEU A 76 -6.82 3.86 -7.42
C LEU A 76 -6.80 5.35 -7.78
N THR A 77 -5.73 6.03 -7.40
CA THR A 77 -5.41 7.41 -7.85
C THR A 77 -4.66 7.40 -9.18
N GLU A 78 -4.47 8.56 -9.81
CA GLU A 78 -3.63 8.70 -11.01
C GLU A 78 -2.20 8.17 -10.76
N ILE A 79 -1.62 8.48 -9.61
CA ILE A 79 -0.28 8.03 -9.23
C ILE A 79 -0.24 6.51 -9.11
N SER A 80 -1.25 5.90 -8.47
CA SER A 80 -1.31 4.45 -8.35
C SER A 80 -1.52 3.74 -9.69
N ARG A 81 -2.23 4.38 -10.61
CA ARG A 81 -2.44 3.89 -11.98
C ARG A 81 -1.15 3.91 -12.79
N CYS A 82 -0.35 4.96 -12.67
CA CYS A 82 0.98 5.02 -13.28
C CYS A 82 1.90 3.94 -12.69
N ALA A 83 1.96 3.83 -11.36
CA ALA A 83 2.79 2.83 -10.69
C ALA A 83 2.40 1.37 -11.04
N LEU A 84 1.10 1.10 -11.27
CA LEU A 84 0.63 -0.18 -11.83
C LEU A 84 1.20 -0.43 -13.21
N SER A 85 1.11 0.55 -14.11
CA SER A 85 1.63 0.41 -15.49
C SER A 85 3.14 0.18 -15.52
N GLU A 86 3.86 0.73 -14.53
CA GLU A 86 5.30 0.59 -14.37
C GLU A 86 5.72 -0.65 -13.56
N ARG A 87 4.76 -1.45 -13.06
CA ARG A 87 4.99 -2.63 -12.19
C ARG A 87 5.63 -2.34 -10.83
N TYR A 88 5.46 -1.13 -10.30
CA TYR A 88 5.80 -0.81 -8.90
C TYR A 88 4.62 -1.05 -7.94
N LEU A 89 3.43 -1.29 -8.47
CA LEU A 89 2.24 -1.70 -7.72
C LEU A 89 1.64 -2.95 -8.37
N ILE A 90 1.00 -3.81 -7.57
CA ILE A 90 0.29 -4.99 -8.07
C ILE A 90 -1.23 -4.90 -7.87
N MET A 91 -1.72 -4.19 -6.85
CA MET A 91 -3.16 -4.19 -6.54
C MET A 91 -3.60 -2.96 -5.74
N PRO A 92 -4.56 -2.17 -6.26
CA PRO A 92 -5.33 -1.23 -5.45
C PRO A 92 -6.60 -1.90 -4.90
N ILE A 93 -6.91 -1.69 -3.62
CA ILE A 93 -8.15 -2.13 -2.97
C ILE A 93 -9.11 -0.94 -2.92
N SER A 94 -9.66 -0.56 -4.07
CA SER A 94 -10.46 0.66 -4.18
C SER A 94 -11.89 0.46 -3.69
N THR A 95 -12.33 1.32 -2.77
CA THR A 95 -13.75 1.45 -2.44
C THR A 95 -14.40 2.37 -3.48
N THR A 96 -15.44 1.90 -4.15
CA THR A 96 -16.18 2.68 -5.15
C THR A 96 -17.10 3.70 -4.46
N ILE A 97 -16.54 4.84 -4.08
CA ILE A 97 -17.27 5.91 -3.36
C ILE A 97 -18.43 6.46 -4.19
N GLU A 98 -18.27 6.55 -5.51
CA GLU A 98 -19.27 7.08 -6.44
C GLU A 98 -20.58 6.28 -6.40
N THR A 99 -20.51 4.96 -6.20
CA THR A 99 -21.69 4.10 -6.07
C THR A 99 -22.16 4.01 -4.63
N LEU A 100 -21.22 4.02 -3.67
CA LEU A 100 -21.55 3.85 -2.24
C LEU A 100 -22.22 5.09 -1.63
N CYS A 101 -21.76 6.30 -1.99
CA CYS A 101 -22.25 7.53 -1.39
C CYS A 101 -23.76 7.77 -1.59
N PRO A 102 -24.33 7.64 -2.80
CA PRO A 102 -25.77 7.80 -3.01
C PRO A 102 -26.60 6.87 -2.12
N ASP A 103 -26.22 5.59 -2.02
CA ASP A 103 -26.91 4.59 -1.20
C ASP A 103 -26.85 4.95 0.29
N VAL A 104 -25.68 5.37 0.78
CA VAL A 104 -25.50 5.80 2.18
C VAL A 104 -26.32 7.06 2.49
N VAL A 105 -26.33 8.04 1.59
CA VAL A 105 -27.13 9.27 1.78
C VAL A 105 -28.63 8.93 1.79
N ALA A 106 -29.08 8.06 0.90
CA ALA A 106 -30.47 7.63 0.86
C ALA A 106 -30.91 6.97 2.18
N LEU A 107 -30.05 6.17 2.82
CA LEU A 107 -30.33 5.56 4.13
C LEU A 107 -30.38 6.56 5.29
N ILE A 108 -29.63 7.66 5.22
CA ILE A 108 -29.60 8.67 6.30
C ILE A 108 -30.83 9.58 6.26
N VAL A 109 -31.41 9.80 5.08
CA VAL A 109 -32.55 10.70 4.87
C VAL A 109 -33.91 10.00 5.11
N GLN A 110 -33.90 8.68 5.36
CA GLN A 110 -35.07 7.91 5.81
C GLN A 110 -35.37 8.14 7.30
#